data_AF-A0A660ZH50-F1
#
_entry.id   AF-A0A660ZH50-F1
#
_cell.length_a   1.000
_cell.length_b   1.000
_cell.length_c   1.000
_cell.angle_alpha   90.00
_cell.angle_beta   90.00
_cell.angle_gamma   90.00
#
_symmetry.space_group_name_H-M   'P 1'
#
loop_
_entity.id
_entity.type
_entity.pdbx_description
1 polymer ?
#
loop_
_entity_poly.entity_id
_entity_poly.type
_entity_poly.pdbx_seq_one_letter_code
_entity_poly.pdbx_strand_id
1 'polypeptide(L)'
;MKKGFFGCAFLFLFFFVMIIAIFLAIELPEINLSIDETGKSKYEIITDSLTNEKIINSSFSWRFMDNNLRRRKYDLSFRLLEKDVKRAMDHIEQISEMSYRELGVDFGTRSPDPVLEARIVWGEVYRRVYSNSIPQMKSIFEGFNKIFEEENLGSKDRVIFVVTFIQNIPYDRPGGVLDLFPPIGTLAYRFGDCDSKALLLYVILEKMNVDCAMLWSYKYKHAMLGVSISRGGHYKSIKGKKYYFLETTYPGWHIGDLPPEFKNKRFWFIDEIDSEENVCSDEDEELNRPNEEESVRESRPSPANP
;
A
#
# COMPACT_ATOMS: atom_id res chain seq x y z
N MET A 1 -53.20 41.91 37.02
CA MET A 1 -51.77 41.62 37.30
C MET A 1 -51.26 40.54 36.35
N LYS A 2 -50.46 40.93 35.34
CA LYS A 2 -49.16 40.33 34.96
C LYS A 2 -48.71 40.98 33.64
N LYS A 3 -47.47 41.49 33.66
CA LYS A 3 -46.72 42.11 32.55
C LYS A 3 -45.99 41.03 31.74
N GLY A 4 -45.58 41.38 30.51
CA GLY A 4 -44.51 40.76 29.73
C GLY A 4 -44.96 40.37 28.32
N PHE A 5 -44.22 40.55 27.24
CA PHE A 5 -42.93 41.18 26.98
C PHE A 5 -42.84 41.43 25.46
N PHE A 6 -41.99 42.37 25.07
CA PHE A 6 -41.83 42.99 23.75
C PHE A 6 -41.49 42.05 22.59
N GLY A 7 -41.82 42.51 21.37
CA GLY A 7 -41.64 41.79 20.11
C GLY A 7 -40.21 41.63 19.62
N CYS A 8 -40.04 40.69 18.68
CA CYS A 8 -38.85 40.58 17.82
C CYS A 8 -39.07 39.61 16.64
N ALA A 9 -40.25 39.62 15.99
CA ALA A 9 -40.54 38.64 14.94
C ALA A 9 -40.50 39.21 13.50
N PHE A 10 -40.47 40.53 13.31
CA PHE A 10 -40.64 41.14 11.98
C PHE A 10 -39.38 41.77 11.35
N LEU A 11 -38.26 41.88 12.09
CA LEU A 11 -37.01 42.40 11.52
C LEU A 11 -36.05 41.32 10.97
N PHE A 12 -36.25 40.04 11.28
CA PHE A 12 -35.35 38.98 10.82
C PHE A 12 -35.68 38.46 9.41
N LEU A 13 -36.91 38.64 8.93
CA LEU A 13 -37.30 38.10 7.62
C LEU A 13 -36.82 38.98 6.45
N PHE A 14 -36.67 40.30 6.65
CA PHE A 14 -36.22 41.21 5.59
C PHE A 14 -34.71 41.19 5.37
N PHE A 15 -33.91 40.89 6.41
CA PHE A 15 -32.46 40.73 6.24
C PHE A 15 -32.07 39.43 5.56
N PHE A 16 -32.87 38.37 5.70
CA PHE A 16 -32.56 37.07 5.09
C PHE A 16 -32.85 37.04 3.59
N VAL A 17 -33.91 37.73 3.14
CA VAL A 17 -34.26 37.78 1.70
C VAL A 17 -33.33 38.72 0.91
N MET A 18 -32.81 39.79 1.54
CA MET A 18 -31.88 40.70 0.85
C MET A 18 -30.44 40.13 0.76
N ILE A 19 -30.03 39.25 1.68
CA ILE A 19 -28.75 38.54 1.57
C ILE A 19 -28.80 37.45 0.49
N ILE A 20 -29.96 36.83 0.26
CA ILE A 20 -30.16 35.84 -0.81
C ILE A 20 -30.21 36.53 -2.20
N ALA A 21 -30.69 37.77 -2.29
CA ALA A 21 -30.82 38.49 -3.56
C ALA A 21 -29.53 39.19 -4.06
N ILE A 22 -28.50 39.37 -3.22
CA ILE A 22 -27.23 40.01 -3.64
C ILE A 22 -26.20 39.01 -4.20
N PHE A 23 -26.44 37.70 -4.08
CA PHE A 23 -25.54 36.66 -4.64
C PHE A 23 -25.89 36.19 -6.07
N LEU A 24 -26.78 36.88 -6.79
CA LEU A 24 -27.26 36.45 -8.11
C LEU A 24 -26.74 37.25 -9.32
N ALA A 25 -25.66 38.00 -9.17
CA ALA A 25 -25.01 38.64 -10.33
C ALA A 25 -23.49 38.65 -10.20
N ILE A 26 -22.89 37.46 -10.20
CA ILE A 26 -21.50 37.28 -10.60
C ILE A 26 -21.55 36.23 -11.70
N GLU A 27 -21.13 36.61 -12.91
CA GLU A 27 -20.90 35.68 -14.01
C GLU A 27 -19.95 34.59 -13.50
N LEU A 28 -20.49 33.38 -13.28
CA LEU A 28 -19.70 32.23 -12.89
C LEU A 28 -18.86 31.84 -14.11
N PRO A 29 -17.51 31.87 -14.04
CA PRO A 29 -16.72 31.18 -15.03
C PRO A 29 -17.06 29.69 -14.93
N GLU A 30 -17.19 29.03 -16.09
CA GLU A 30 -17.49 27.60 -16.20
C GLU A 30 -16.68 26.79 -15.18
N ILE A 31 -17.37 26.25 -14.17
CA ILE A 31 -16.75 25.38 -13.17
C ILE A 31 -16.45 24.06 -13.88
N ASN A 32 -15.20 23.92 -14.31
CA ASN A 32 -14.62 22.65 -14.64
C ASN A 32 -14.62 21.80 -13.36
N LEU A 33 -15.37 20.70 -13.35
CA LEU A 33 -15.38 19.71 -12.26
C LEU A 33 -14.04 18.95 -12.26
N SER A 34 -12.97 19.64 -11.88
CA SER A 34 -11.75 19.02 -11.39
C SER A 34 -11.88 18.86 -9.88
N ILE A 35 -12.08 17.63 -9.43
CA ILE A 35 -11.89 17.26 -8.03
C ILE A 35 -10.41 17.51 -7.70
N ASP A 36 -10.15 18.59 -6.97
CA ASP A 36 -8.83 18.96 -6.48
C ASP A 36 -8.66 18.40 -5.06
N GLU A 37 -8.13 17.17 -4.97
CA GLU A 37 -7.61 16.62 -3.71
C GLU A 37 -6.21 17.20 -3.45
N THR A 38 -6.21 18.38 -2.85
CA THR A 38 -5.03 19.15 -2.44
C THR A 38 -4.12 18.36 -1.49
N GLY A 39 -2.85 18.16 -1.86
CA GLY A 39 -1.73 18.02 -0.92
C GLY A 39 -0.84 16.78 -0.99
N LYS A 40 -1.26 15.69 -1.64
CA LYS A 40 -0.40 14.50 -1.85
C LYS A 40 0.50 14.75 -3.06
N SER A 41 1.80 14.49 -2.93
CA SER A 41 2.83 14.97 -3.87
C SER A 41 2.50 14.64 -5.34
N LYS A 42 1.98 15.63 -6.06
CA LYS A 42 1.69 15.54 -7.49
C LYS A 42 3.03 15.41 -8.22
N TYR A 43 3.22 14.31 -8.93
CA TYR A 43 4.40 14.14 -9.76
C TYR A 43 4.31 15.05 -10.99
N GLU A 44 5.47 15.47 -11.51
CA GLU A 44 5.55 16.29 -12.71
C GLU A 44 5.54 15.41 -13.96
N ILE A 45 4.72 15.78 -14.93
CA ILE A 45 4.63 15.11 -16.24
C ILE A 45 5.39 15.95 -17.26
N ILE A 46 6.35 15.33 -17.93
CA ILE A 46 7.17 15.93 -18.97
C ILE A 46 6.95 15.15 -20.26
N THR A 47 6.83 15.85 -21.39
CA THR A 47 6.78 15.19 -22.70
C THR A 47 8.19 14.92 -23.19
N ASP A 48 8.50 13.66 -23.51
CA ASP A 48 9.78 13.26 -24.10
C ASP A 48 9.91 13.83 -25.52
N SER A 49 10.99 14.54 -25.78
CA SER A 49 11.20 15.22 -27.07
C SER A 49 11.51 14.27 -28.23
N LEU A 50 11.90 13.02 -27.96
CA LEU A 50 12.24 12.02 -28.96
C LEU A 50 11.07 11.09 -29.26
N THR A 51 10.33 10.66 -28.23
CA THR A 51 9.23 9.71 -28.38
C THR A 51 7.84 10.35 -28.37
N ASN A 52 7.75 11.63 -27.98
CA ASN A 52 6.50 12.35 -27.74
C ASN A 52 5.59 11.69 -26.68
N GLU A 53 6.16 10.83 -25.84
CA GLU A 53 5.45 10.18 -24.73
C GLU A 53 5.47 11.06 -23.47
N LYS A 54 4.42 10.95 -22.65
CA LYS A 54 4.38 11.59 -21.34
C LYS A 54 5.13 10.74 -20.31
N ILE A 55 6.11 11.34 -19.64
CA ILE A 55 7.00 10.70 -18.69
C ILE A 55 6.90 11.39 -17.33
N ILE A 56 7.02 10.59 -16.28
CA ILE A 56 7.18 11.02 -14.91
C ILE A 56 8.62 10.72 -14.49
N ASN A 57 9.35 11.75 -14.07
CA ASN A 57 10.69 11.60 -13.52
C ASN A 57 10.60 11.45 -12.00
N SER A 58 10.94 10.27 -11.51
CA SER A 58 10.93 9.97 -10.09
C SER A 58 12.35 9.75 -9.58
N SER A 59 12.80 10.60 -8.65
CA SER A 59 14.17 10.54 -8.12
C SER A 59 14.18 10.26 -6.62
N PHE A 60 15.07 9.37 -6.21
CA PHE A 60 15.26 8.90 -4.85
C PHE A 60 16.70 9.05 -4.42
N SER A 61 16.89 9.39 -3.15
CA SER A 61 18.21 9.54 -2.53
C SER A 61 18.18 8.90 -1.16
N TRP A 62 19.08 7.95 -0.88
CA TRP A 62 19.16 7.32 0.44
C TRP A 62 20.59 6.96 0.82
N ARG A 63 20.79 6.65 2.12
CA ARG A 63 22.08 6.19 2.63
C ARG A 63 21.98 4.72 2.98
N PHE A 64 23.00 3.97 2.59
CA PHE A 64 23.12 2.56 2.97
C PHE A 64 23.59 2.43 4.43
N MET A 65 22.88 1.63 5.22
CA MET A 65 23.07 1.46 6.67
C MET A 65 23.45 0.01 7.01
N ASP A 66 24.43 -0.60 6.34
CA ASP A 66 25.02 -1.86 6.83
C ASP A 66 26.53 -1.97 6.50
N ASN A 67 27.24 -2.71 7.35
CA ASN A 67 28.62 -2.50 7.78
C ASN A 67 29.74 -2.80 6.75
N ASN A 68 29.42 -3.41 5.61
CA ASN A 68 30.43 -3.73 4.57
C ASN A 68 30.38 -2.78 3.37
N LEU A 69 29.23 -2.17 3.10
CA LEU A 69 29.07 -1.15 2.08
C LEU A 69 29.14 0.19 2.82
N ARG A 70 30.36 0.72 2.96
CA ARG A 70 30.69 2.05 3.52
C ARG A 70 29.52 3.01 3.35
N ARG A 71 29.15 3.79 4.38
CA ARG A 71 28.12 4.87 4.34
C ARG A 71 28.16 5.64 3.02
N ARG A 72 27.43 5.16 2.01
CA ARG A 72 27.38 5.68 0.65
C ARG A 72 25.99 6.19 0.43
N LYS A 73 25.92 7.38 -0.18
CA LYS A 73 24.68 7.95 -0.66
C LYS A 73 24.46 7.40 -2.05
N TYR A 74 23.28 6.87 -2.29
CA TYR A 74 22.83 6.45 -3.62
C TYR A 74 21.77 7.43 -4.10
N ASP A 75 21.85 7.76 -5.37
CA ASP A 75 20.90 8.61 -6.09
C ASP A 75 20.39 7.79 -7.28
N LEU A 76 19.07 7.58 -7.36
CA LEU A 76 18.43 6.76 -8.39
C LEU A 76 17.25 7.51 -8.99
N SER A 77 17.21 7.61 -10.31
CA SER A 77 16.12 8.24 -11.04
C SER A 77 15.47 7.26 -12.01
N PHE A 78 14.16 7.13 -11.91
CA PHE A 78 13.32 6.37 -12.84
C PHE A 78 12.59 7.30 -13.78
N ARG A 79 12.49 6.88 -15.04
CA ARG A 79 11.60 7.48 -16.04
C ARG A 79 10.42 6.54 -16.23
N LEU A 80 9.25 6.96 -15.75
CA LEU A 80 8.04 6.15 -15.77
C LEU A 80 7.11 6.68 -16.86
N LEU A 81 6.50 5.81 -17.64
CA LEU A 81 5.50 6.22 -18.61
C LEU A 81 4.20 6.58 -17.87
N GLU A 82 3.69 7.79 -18.09
CA GLU A 82 2.48 8.28 -17.40
C GLU A 82 1.27 7.40 -17.69
N LYS A 83 1.16 6.88 -18.92
CA LYS A 83 0.10 5.95 -19.32
C LYS A 83 0.11 4.64 -18.52
N ASP A 84 1.28 4.17 -18.10
CA ASP A 84 1.40 2.92 -17.34
C ASP A 84 1.06 3.18 -15.87
N VAL A 85 1.57 4.28 -15.30
CA VAL A 85 1.16 4.74 -13.96
C VAL A 85 -0.35 4.92 -13.88
N LYS A 86 -0.95 5.62 -14.84
CA LYS A 86 -2.40 5.81 -14.90
C LYS A 86 -3.15 4.48 -14.98
N ARG A 87 -2.73 3.57 -15.87
CA ARG A 87 -3.35 2.24 -16.00
C ARG A 87 -3.30 1.45 -14.69
N ALA A 88 -2.17 1.49 -13.98
CA ALA A 88 -2.04 0.80 -12.70
C ALA A 88 -2.94 1.41 -11.62
N MET A 89 -3.04 2.74 -11.57
CA MET A 89 -3.94 3.44 -10.64
C MET A 89 -5.41 3.16 -10.95
N ASP A 90 -5.81 3.23 -12.23
CA ASP A 90 -7.16 2.86 -12.69
C ASP A 90 -7.48 1.40 -12.29
N HIS A 91 -6.49 0.51 -12.28
CA HIS A 91 -6.68 -0.88 -11.86
C HIS A 91 -6.95 -1.03 -10.35
N ILE A 92 -6.32 -0.21 -9.50
CA ILE A 92 -6.64 -0.16 -8.05
C ILE A 92 -8.09 0.28 -7.85
N GLU A 93 -8.53 1.33 -8.56
CA GLU A 93 -9.90 1.82 -8.49
C GLU A 93 -10.89 0.74 -8.92
N GLN A 94 -10.63 0.06 -10.05
CA GLN A 94 -11.44 -1.08 -10.51
C GLN A 94 -11.55 -2.18 -9.45
N ILE A 95 -10.45 -2.60 -8.82
CA ILE A 95 -10.48 -3.62 -7.76
C ILE A 95 -11.35 -3.15 -6.59
N SER A 96 -11.27 -1.87 -6.24
CA SER A 96 -12.03 -1.29 -5.11
C SER A 96 -13.55 -1.29 -5.31
N GLU A 97 -14.00 -1.35 -6.57
CA GLU A 97 -15.41 -1.39 -6.95
C GLU A 97 -15.94 -2.83 -7.12
N MET A 98 -15.06 -3.84 -7.12
CA MET A 98 -15.46 -5.24 -7.32
C MET A 98 -16.26 -5.78 -6.14
N SER A 99 -17.34 -6.49 -6.46
CA SER A 99 -18.01 -7.39 -5.52
C SER A 99 -17.15 -8.62 -5.20
N TYR A 100 -17.44 -9.32 -4.10
CA TYR A 100 -16.77 -10.60 -3.77
C TYR A 100 -16.83 -11.59 -4.94
N ARG A 101 -17.96 -11.64 -5.66
CA ARG A 101 -18.12 -12.53 -6.82
C ARG A 101 -17.15 -12.17 -7.96
N GLU A 102 -16.91 -10.90 -8.21
CA GLU A 102 -15.96 -10.43 -9.24
C GLU A 102 -14.50 -10.63 -8.82
N LEU A 103 -14.24 -10.58 -7.51
CA LEU A 103 -12.96 -11.02 -6.93
C LEU A 103 -12.77 -12.54 -7.01
N GLY A 104 -13.83 -13.31 -7.30
CA GLY A 104 -13.78 -14.78 -7.30
C GLY A 104 -13.83 -15.37 -5.88
N VAL A 105 -14.28 -14.57 -4.91
CA VAL A 105 -14.44 -14.95 -3.51
C VAL A 105 -15.88 -15.37 -3.26
N ASP A 106 -16.07 -16.58 -2.75
CA ASP A 106 -17.37 -17.12 -2.34
C ASP A 106 -17.30 -17.61 -0.89
N PHE A 107 -18.10 -16.99 -0.02
CA PHE A 107 -18.24 -17.37 1.38
C PHE A 107 -19.41 -18.35 1.61
N GLY A 108 -20.08 -18.78 0.54
CA GLY A 108 -21.26 -19.65 0.61
C GLY A 108 -22.45 -18.95 1.28
N THR A 109 -23.18 -19.71 2.10
CA THR A 109 -24.44 -19.25 2.72
C THR A 109 -24.27 -18.59 4.09
N ARG A 110 -23.05 -18.53 4.62
CA ARG A 110 -22.76 -17.93 5.93
C ARG A 110 -21.98 -16.64 5.76
N SER A 111 -22.32 -15.63 6.56
CA SER A 111 -21.44 -14.47 6.69
C SER A 111 -20.12 -14.93 7.31
N PRO A 112 -18.97 -14.69 6.66
CA PRO A 112 -17.68 -15.03 7.23
C PRO A 112 -17.43 -14.20 8.50
N ASP A 113 -16.58 -14.72 9.38
CA ASP A 113 -15.98 -13.90 10.43
C ASP A 113 -15.14 -12.77 9.77
N PRO A 114 -15.12 -11.53 10.30
CA PRO A 114 -14.43 -10.40 9.67
C PRO A 114 -12.94 -10.62 9.43
N VAL A 115 -12.28 -11.42 10.25
CA VAL A 115 -10.85 -11.73 10.11
C VAL A 115 -10.63 -12.68 8.94
N LEU A 116 -11.47 -13.71 8.82
CA LEU A 116 -11.45 -14.64 7.68
C LEU A 116 -11.79 -13.93 6.38
N GLU A 117 -12.80 -13.06 6.41
CA GLU A 117 -13.20 -12.24 5.27
C GLU A 117 -12.04 -11.37 4.80
N ALA A 118 -11.45 -10.59 5.71
CA ALA A 118 -10.30 -9.76 5.40
C ALA A 118 -9.15 -10.61 4.84
N ARG A 119 -8.94 -11.82 5.36
CA ARG A 119 -7.88 -12.69 4.88
C ARG A 119 -8.02 -13.08 3.42
N ILE A 120 -9.20 -13.55 3.06
CA ILE A 120 -9.45 -14.02 1.70
C ILE A 120 -9.46 -12.83 0.74
N VAL A 121 -10.11 -11.71 1.12
CA VAL A 121 -10.22 -10.53 0.27
C VAL A 121 -8.86 -9.87 0.03
N TRP A 122 -8.08 -9.58 1.08
CA TRP A 122 -6.78 -8.92 0.92
C TRP A 122 -5.75 -9.78 0.19
N GLY A 123 -5.75 -11.10 0.44
CA GLY A 123 -4.91 -12.03 -0.33
C GLY A 123 -5.20 -11.94 -1.85
N GLU A 124 -6.48 -11.84 -2.23
CA GLU A 124 -6.87 -11.70 -3.64
C GLU A 124 -6.58 -10.30 -4.21
N VAL A 125 -6.81 -9.23 -3.44
CA VAL A 125 -6.44 -7.86 -3.82
C VAL A 125 -4.94 -7.80 -4.14
N TYR A 126 -4.09 -8.29 -3.23
CA TYR A 126 -2.64 -8.29 -3.41
C TYR A 126 -2.21 -9.14 -4.61
N ARG A 127 -2.80 -10.31 -4.84
CA ARG A 127 -2.54 -11.16 -6.02
C ARG A 127 -2.82 -10.43 -7.33
N ARG A 128 -3.96 -9.72 -7.42
CA ARG A 128 -4.34 -8.96 -8.62
C ARG A 128 -3.40 -7.79 -8.87
N VAL A 129 -3.08 -7.03 -7.81
CA VAL A 129 -2.14 -5.91 -7.89
C VAL A 129 -0.75 -6.39 -8.32
N TYR A 130 -0.25 -7.48 -7.73
CA TYR A 130 1.01 -8.11 -8.11
C TYR A 130 1.01 -8.50 -9.60
N SER A 131 0.02 -9.26 -10.04
CA SER A 131 -0.09 -9.77 -11.41
C SER A 131 -0.13 -8.64 -12.45
N ASN A 132 -0.88 -7.57 -12.16
CA ASN A 132 -0.98 -6.39 -13.02
C ASN A 132 0.34 -5.59 -13.12
N SER A 133 1.19 -5.68 -12.09
CA SER A 133 2.40 -4.87 -11.97
C SER A 133 3.59 -5.42 -12.75
N ILE A 134 3.65 -6.75 -12.97
CA ILE A 134 4.80 -7.40 -13.60
C ILE A 134 5.23 -6.78 -14.93
N PRO A 135 4.32 -6.48 -15.89
CA PRO A 135 4.73 -5.92 -17.19
C PRO A 135 5.39 -4.55 -17.06
N GLN A 136 4.90 -3.72 -16.15
CA GLN A 136 5.28 -2.32 -16.00
C GLN A 136 6.61 -2.16 -15.25
N MET A 137 6.97 -3.15 -14.44
CA MET A 137 8.19 -3.11 -13.62
C MET A 137 9.43 -3.56 -14.39
N LYS A 138 9.31 -4.10 -15.61
CA LYS A 138 10.44 -4.62 -16.41
C LYS A 138 11.62 -3.63 -16.53
N SER A 139 11.34 -2.37 -16.90
CA SER A 139 12.38 -1.34 -17.06
C SER A 139 13.03 -0.93 -15.74
N ILE A 140 12.26 -0.97 -14.64
CA ILE A 140 12.76 -0.71 -13.28
C ILE A 140 13.82 -1.76 -12.91
N PHE A 141 13.56 -3.02 -13.25
CA PHE A 141 14.50 -4.12 -13.03
C PHE A 141 15.79 -4.00 -13.82
N GLU A 142 15.68 -3.63 -15.09
CA GLU A 142 16.85 -3.39 -15.94
C GLU A 142 17.73 -2.28 -15.35
N GLY A 143 17.12 -1.24 -14.78
CA GLY A 143 17.82 -0.18 -14.05
C GLY A 143 18.57 -0.69 -12.81
N PHE A 144 17.93 -1.50 -11.96
CA PHE A 144 18.60 -2.09 -10.80
C PHE A 144 19.73 -3.04 -11.20
N ASN A 145 19.52 -3.90 -12.19
CA ASN A 145 20.55 -4.84 -12.67
C ASN A 145 21.81 -4.12 -13.15
N LYS A 146 21.65 -3.00 -13.86
CA LYS A 146 22.77 -2.16 -14.28
C LYS A 146 23.61 -1.68 -13.08
N ILE A 147 22.95 -1.19 -12.03
CA ILE A 147 23.64 -0.75 -10.80
C ILE A 147 24.34 -1.93 -10.13
N PHE A 148 23.71 -3.10 -10.08
CA PHE A 148 24.29 -4.29 -9.46
C PHE A 148 25.55 -4.76 -10.18
N GLU A 149 25.60 -4.63 -11.51
CA GLU A 149 26.77 -4.94 -12.33
C GLU A 149 27.86 -3.89 -12.17
N GLU A 150 27.52 -2.59 -12.26
CA GLU A 150 28.47 -1.48 -12.12
C GLU A 150 29.16 -1.45 -10.74
N GLU A 151 28.39 -1.71 -9.67
CA GLU A 151 28.91 -1.76 -8.30
C GLU A 151 29.45 -3.15 -7.91
N ASN A 152 29.35 -4.15 -8.79
CA ASN A 152 29.76 -5.54 -8.55
C ASN A 152 29.16 -6.13 -7.25
N LEU A 153 27.85 -5.93 -7.05
CA LEU A 153 27.15 -6.39 -5.84
C LEU A 153 26.88 -7.90 -5.88
N GLY A 154 27.23 -8.60 -4.80
CA GLY A 154 26.86 -10.00 -4.59
C GLY A 154 25.38 -10.17 -4.26
N SER A 155 24.83 -11.38 -4.40
CA SER A 155 23.38 -11.63 -4.28
C SER A 155 22.77 -11.13 -2.97
N LYS A 156 23.47 -11.28 -1.84
CA LYS A 156 23.00 -10.76 -0.54
C LYS A 156 22.96 -9.23 -0.52
N ASP A 157 23.99 -8.58 -1.07
CA ASP A 157 24.08 -7.13 -1.10
C ASP A 157 23.03 -6.52 -2.03
N ARG A 158 22.69 -7.20 -3.14
CA ARG A 158 21.58 -6.79 -4.03
C ARG A 158 20.25 -6.75 -3.29
N VAL A 159 19.95 -7.78 -2.48
CA VAL A 159 18.72 -7.80 -1.67
C VAL A 159 18.72 -6.66 -0.67
N ILE A 160 19.79 -6.50 0.12
CA ILE A 160 19.85 -5.41 1.11
C ILE A 160 19.80 -4.03 0.43
N PHE A 161 20.36 -3.89 -0.77
CA PHE A 161 20.26 -2.66 -1.56
C PHE A 161 18.79 -2.29 -1.85
N VAL A 162 18.00 -3.24 -2.37
CA VAL A 162 16.58 -3.00 -2.66
C VAL A 162 15.79 -2.79 -1.37
N VAL A 163 16.03 -3.60 -0.33
CA VAL A 163 15.35 -3.45 0.97
C VAL A 163 15.56 -2.05 1.54
N THR A 164 16.81 -1.59 1.58
CA THR A 164 17.13 -0.24 2.10
C THR A 164 16.57 0.87 1.22
N PHE A 165 16.56 0.68 -0.11
CA PHE A 165 15.88 1.61 -1.02
C PHE A 165 14.40 1.75 -0.65
N ILE A 166 13.67 0.64 -0.55
CA ILE A 166 12.24 0.64 -0.22
C ILE A 166 11.98 1.24 1.16
N GLN A 167 12.77 0.85 2.17
CA GLN A 167 12.63 1.41 3.52
C GLN A 167 12.82 2.93 3.58
N ASN A 168 13.61 3.51 2.67
CA ASN A 168 13.84 4.96 2.59
C ASN A 168 12.81 5.70 1.73
N ILE A 169 11.89 5.02 1.06
CA ILE A 169 10.72 5.69 0.45
C ILE A 169 9.86 6.27 1.59
N PRO A 170 9.51 7.58 1.55
CA PRO A 170 8.65 8.18 2.56
C PRO A 170 7.37 7.38 2.83
N TYR A 171 7.01 7.28 4.10
CA TYR A 171 5.72 6.73 4.51
C TYR A 171 4.66 7.81 4.45
N ASP A 172 3.60 7.57 3.68
CA ASP A 172 2.36 8.33 3.71
C ASP A 172 1.23 7.48 3.10
N ARG A 173 -0.02 7.80 3.42
CA ARG A 173 -1.19 6.98 3.05
C ARG A 173 -1.71 7.38 1.67
N PRO A 174 -1.77 6.47 0.67
CA PRO A 174 -2.28 6.73 -0.66
C PRO A 174 -3.64 7.44 -0.71
N GLY A 175 -4.56 7.08 0.19
CA GLY A 175 -5.97 7.46 0.14
C GLY A 175 -6.77 6.59 -0.83
N GLY A 176 -8.03 6.97 -1.07
CA GLY A 176 -8.97 6.14 -1.80
C GLY A 176 -9.54 5.00 -0.95
N VAL A 177 -10.35 4.13 -1.57
CA VAL A 177 -11.11 3.08 -0.88
C VAL A 177 -10.19 1.99 -0.31
N LEU A 178 -9.18 1.59 -1.08
CA LEU A 178 -8.21 0.55 -0.65
C LEU A 178 -7.02 1.13 0.11
N ASP A 179 -6.79 2.44 0.06
CA ASP A 179 -5.60 3.08 0.65
C ASP A 179 -4.26 2.45 0.21
N LEU A 180 -4.21 1.99 -1.03
CA LEU A 180 -3.12 1.19 -1.58
C LEU A 180 -2.63 1.79 -2.91
N PHE A 181 -1.32 1.91 -3.07
CA PHE A 181 -0.71 2.17 -4.37
C PHE A 181 -0.27 0.88 -5.06
N PRO A 182 -0.37 0.81 -6.40
CA PRO A 182 0.34 -0.21 -7.14
C PRO A 182 1.86 0.08 -7.05
N PRO A 183 2.72 -0.94 -7.22
CA PRO A 183 4.18 -0.80 -7.24
C PRO A 183 4.71 0.40 -8.06
N ILE A 184 4.28 0.56 -9.31
CA ILE A 184 4.72 1.71 -10.14
C ILE A 184 4.18 3.05 -9.62
N GLY A 185 3.01 3.05 -8.98
CA GLY A 185 2.42 4.22 -8.34
C GLY A 185 3.25 4.67 -7.14
N THR A 186 3.68 3.73 -6.30
CA THR A 186 4.61 4.01 -5.18
C THR A 186 5.89 4.68 -5.68
N LEU A 187 6.44 4.23 -6.82
CA LEU A 187 7.57 4.88 -7.46
C LEU A 187 7.22 6.27 -8.00
N ALA A 188 6.10 6.44 -8.68
CA ALA A 188 5.69 7.70 -9.29
C ALA A 188 5.43 8.81 -8.26
N TYR A 189 4.66 8.49 -7.23
CA TYR A 189 4.32 9.43 -6.16
C TYR A 189 5.46 9.61 -5.16
N ARG A 190 6.43 8.69 -5.10
CA ARG A 190 7.58 8.73 -4.17
C ARG A 190 7.20 8.63 -2.70
N PHE A 191 6.08 8.01 -2.41
CA PHE A 191 5.68 7.60 -1.07
C PHE A 191 4.78 6.36 -1.16
N GLY A 192 4.57 5.71 -0.04
CA GLY A 192 3.58 4.65 0.10
C GLY A 192 3.42 4.27 1.56
N ASP A 193 2.33 3.59 1.88
CA ASP A 193 2.09 3.07 3.22
C ASP A 193 2.73 1.67 3.36
N CYS A 194 2.31 0.90 4.38
CA CYS A 194 2.94 -0.36 4.74
C CYS A 194 2.82 -1.43 3.65
N ASP A 195 1.63 -1.58 3.06
CA ASP A 195 1.39 -2.61 2.05
C ASP A 195 1.84 -2.17 0.66
N SER A 196 1.68 -0.90 0.29
CA SER A 196 2.22 -0.33 -0.96
C SER A 196 3.74 -0.55 -1.06
N LYS A 197 4.48 -0.27 0.03
CA LYS A 197 5.93 -0.48 0.10
C LYS A 197 6.29 -1.97 0.12
N ALA A 198 5.54 -2.81 0.85
CA ALA A 198 5.77 -4.25 0.88
C ALA A 198 5.53 -4.91 -0.50
N LEU A 199 4.46 -4.53 -1.21
CA LEU A 199 4.16 -5.02 -2.56
C LEU A 199 5.20 -4.59 -3.60
N LEU A 200 5.66 -3.33 -3.53
CA LEU A 200 6.75 -2.89 -4.39
C LEU A 200 8.01 -3.72 -4.16
N LEU A 201 8.36 -3.99 -2.89
CA LEU A 201 9.50 -4.85 -2.57
C LEU A 201 9.27 -6.30 -3.04
N TYR A 202 8.07 -6.85 -2.84
CA TYR A 202 7.68 -8.19 -3.28
C TYR A 202 7.96 -8.37 -4.76
N VAL A 203 7.36 -7.51 -5.59
CA VAL A 203 7.54 -7.56 -7.04
C VAL A 203 9.02 -7.49 -7.38
N ILE A 204 9.78 -6.63 -6.66
CA ILE A 204 11.20 -6.47 -6.96
C ILE A 204 12.01 -7.74 -6.67
N LEU A 205 11.82 -8.31 -5.48
CA LEU A 205 12.57 -9.47 -5.02
C LEU A 205 12.21 -10.75 -5.79
N GLU A 206 10.94 -10.94 -6.15
CA GLU A 206 10.52 -12.06 -7.01
C GLU A 206 11.27 -12.05 -8.34
N LYS A 207 11.40 -10.88 -8.97
CA LYS A 207 12.17 -10.77 -10.23
C LYS A 207 13.67 -11.05 -10.04
N MET A 208 14.18 -10.84 -8.84
CA MET A 208 15.54 -11.19 -8.45
C MET A 208 15.69 -12.68 -8.09
N ASN A 209 14.64 -13.49 -8.25
CA ASN A 209 14.54 -14.90 -7.83
C ASN A 209 14.77 -15.08 -6.32
N VAL A 210 14.17 -14.19 -5.53
CA VAL A 210 14.16 -14.26 -4.08
C VAL A 210 12.72 -14.48 -3.64
N ASP A 211 12.42 -15.71 -3.21
CA ASP A 211 11.06 -16.07 -2.81
C ASP A 211 10.57 -15.20 -1.65
N CYS A 212 9.36 -14.66 -1.83
CA CYS A 212 8.69 -13.79 -0.89
C CYS A 212 7.28 -14.29 -0.53
N ALA A 213 6.76 -13.79 0.57
CA ALA A 213 5.36 -13.95 0.94
C ALA A 213 4.87 -12.64 1.58
N MET A 214 3.64 -12.23 1.28
CA MET A 214 3.04 -11.10 1.97
C MET A 214 2.76 -11.50 3.41
N LEU A 215 3.16 -10.65 4.36
CA LEU A 215 2.82 -10.80 5.76
C LEU A 215 1.95 -9.62 6.14
N TRP A 216 0.74 -9.87 6.61
CA TRP A 216 -0.14 -8.78 7.02
C TRP A 216 -1.01 -9.21 8.21
N SER A 217 -1.54 -8.23 8.94
CA SER A 217 -2.29 -8.49 10.15
C SER A 217 -3.53 -7.62 10.24
N TYR A 218 -4.70 -8.26 10.30
CA TYR A 218 -5.96 -7.59 10.61
C TYR A 218 -5.92 -6.90 11.98
N LYS A 219 -5.30 -7.55 12.98
CA LYS A 219 -5.21 -7.01 14.34
C LYS A 219 -4.29 -5.80 14.43
N TYR A 220 -3.11 -5.89 13.84
CA TYR A 220 -2.12 -4.81 13.90
C TYR A 220 -2.36 -3.72 12.86
N LYS A 221 -3.26 -3.97 11.89
CA LYS A 221 -3.53 -3.10 10.74
C LYS A 221 -2.23 -2.74 10.02
N HIS A 222 -1.41 -3.76 9.77
CA HIS A 222 -0.05 -3.58 9.29
C HIS A 222 0.33 -4.66 8.29
N ALA A 223 1.19 -4.29 7.34
CA ALA A 223 1.74 -5.19 6.33
C ALA A 223 3.27 -5.08 6.29
N MET A 224 3.90 -6.20 5.99
CA MET A 224 5.34 -6.41 5.87
C MET A 224 5.60 -7.43 4.76
N LEU A 225 6.87 -7.70 4.52
CA LEU A 225 7.27 -8.79 3.64
C LEU A 225 7.86 -9.94 4.46
N GLY A 226 7.60 -11.17 4.05
CA GLY A 226 8.34 -12.35 4.44
C GLY A 226 9.34 -12.72 3.35
N VAL A 227 10.62 -12.90 3.67
CA VAL A 227 11.65 -13.26 2.68
C VAL A 227 12.31 -14.60 3.00
N SER A 228 12.48 -15.44 1.99
CA SER A 228 13.11 -16.77 2.12
C SER A 228 14.64 -16.68 2.09
N ILE A 229 15.21 -15.92 3.03
CA ILE A 229 16.67 -15.78 3.19
C ILE A 229 17.04 -16.11 4.62
N SER A 230 17.79 -17.19 4.82
CA SER A 230 18.22 -17.61 6.15
C SER A 230 19.18 -16.59 6.78
N ARG A 231 18.67 -15.76 7.71
CA ARG A 231 19.45 -14.77 8.46
C ARG A 231 19.23 -14.80 9.99
N GLY A 232 18.50 -15.79 10.49
CA GLY A 232 18.08 -15.85 11.90
C GLY A 232 16.93 -14.87 12.19
N GLY A 233 16.41 -14.88 13.42
CA GLY A 233 15.30 -14.00 13.83
C GLY A 233 13.91 -14.61 13.63
N HIS A 234 12.90 -13.76 13.55
CA HIS A 234 11.49 -14.13 13.48
C HIS A 234 11.10 -14.56 12.05
N TYR A 235 10.32 -15.63 11.96
CA TYR A 235 9.76 -16.12 10.70
C TYR A 235 8.36 -16.75 10.89
N LYS A 236 7.63 -16.86 9.77
CA LYS A 236 6.47 -17.75 9.58
C LYS A 236 6.81 -18.80 8.51
N SER A 237 6.06 -19.89 8.52
CA SER A 237 6.24 -20.98 7.55
C SER A 237 4.93 -21.28 6.84
N ILE A 238 5.03 -21.50 5.54
CA ILE A 238 3.96 -22.00 4.67
C ILE A 238 4.61 -23.02 3.74
N LYS A 239 3.94 -24.16 3.50
CA LYS A 239 4.43 -25.27 2.64
C LYS A 239 5.88 -25.72 2.95
N GLY A 240 6.27 -25.73 4.23
CA GLY A 240 7.61 -26.15 4.67
C GLY A 240 8.74 -25.15 4.41
N LYS A 241 8.48 -24.00 3.77
CA LYS A 241 9.45 -22.92 3.57
C LYS A 241 9.40 -21.94 4.75
N LYS A 242 10.51 -21.26 5.05
CA LYS A 242 10.60 -20.24 6.10
C LYS A 242 10.70 -18.86 5.48
N TYR A 243 9.77 -17.99 5.82
CA TYR A 243 9.74 -16.60 5.43
C TYR A 243 10.04 -15.73 6.65
N TYR A 244 11.22 -15.13 6.66
CA TYR A 244 11.68 -14.26 7.73
C TYR A 244 11.02 -12.90 7.60
N PHE A 245 10.54 -12.36 8.73
CA PHE A 245 9.88 -11.05 8.75
C PHE A 245 10.85 -9.97 8.25
N LEU A 246 10.33 -9.05 7.46
CA LEU A 246 11.06 -7.89 6.97
C LEU A 246 10.13 -6.69 7.01
N GLU A 247 10.33 -5.86 8.03
CA GLU A 247 9.66 -4.57 8.17
C GLU A 247 10.18 -3.60 7.10
N THR A 248 9.26 -3.06 6.29
CA THR A 248 9.56 -2.22 5.12
C THR A 248 9.22 -0.74 5.34
N THR A 249 8.51 -0.41 6.42
CA THR A 249 7.92 0.92 6.64
C THR A 249 8.97 2.00 6.81
N TYR A 250 9.99 1.73 7.64
CA TYR A 250 11.04 2.69 7.97
C TYR A 250 12.45 2.09 7.82
N PRO A 251 13.50 2.92 7.67
CA PRO A 251 14.87 2.44 7.63
C PRO A 251 15.34 1.79 8.93
N GLY A 252 16.23 0.80 8.80
CA GLY A 252 17.01 0.25 9.91
C GLY A 252 16.54 -1.11 10.42
N TRP A 253 15.47 -1.67 9.85
CA TRP A 253 15.03 -3.03 10.15
C TRP A 253 15.79 -4.05 9.30
N HIS A 254 16.34 -5.07 9.94
CA HIS A 254 17.01 -6.18 9.26
C HIS A 254 16.01 -7.32 9.03
N ILE A 255 16.37 -8.20 8.09
CA ILE A 255 15.63 -9.45 7.88
C ILE A 255 15.66 -10.27 9.17
N GLY A 256 14.48 -10.67 9.65
CA GLY A 256 14.26 -11.39 10.89
C GLY A 256 13.91 -10.49 12.07
N ASP A 257 14.04 -9.17 11.95
CA ASP A 257 13.59 -8.24 12.97
C ASP A 257 12.06 -8.13 12.96
N LEU A 258 11.48 -7.95 14.14
CA LEU A 258 10.04 -7.75 14.32
C LEU A 258 9.83 -6.71 15.44
N PRO A 259 9.07 -5.62 15.21
CA PRO A 259 8.79 -4.65 16.25
C PRO A 259 8.11 -5.30 17.47
N PRO A 260 8.46 -4.91 18.71
CA PRO A 260 7.88 -5.51 19.93
C PRO A 260 6.34 -5.48 19.97
N GLU A 261 5.72 -4.42 19.45
CA GLU A 261 4.28 -4.23 19.31
C GLU A 261 3.62 -5.27 18.39
N PHE A 262 4.39 -5.85 17.47
CA PHE A 262 3.94 -6.82 16.47
C PHE A 262 4.39 -8.25 16.75
N LYS A 263 5.02 -8.48 17.90
CA LYS A 263 5.75 -9.72 18.23
C LYS A 263 4.87 -10.99 18.25
N ASN A 264 3.58 -10.88 18.54
CA ASN A 264 2.71 -12.05 18.58
C ASN A 264 2.32 -12.49 17.15
N LYS A 265 3.05 -13.50 16.66
CA LYS A 265 2.97 -14.07 15.30
C LYS A 265 1.64 -14.74 14.96
N ARG A 266 0.78 -15.03 15.95
CA ARG A 266 -0.53 -15.67 15.71
C ARG A 266 -1.51 -14.77 14.95
N PHE A 267 -1.28 -13.47 14.98
CA PHE A 267 -2.13 -12.47 14.32
C PHE A 267 -1.64 -12.08 12.93
N TRP A 268 -0.55 -12.68 12.47
CA TRP A 268 0.01 -12.43 11.14
C TRP A 268 -0.47 -13.52 10.19
N PHE A 269 -1.08 -13.12 9.08
CA PHE A 269 -1.33 -13.99 7.94
C PHE A 269 -0.10 -14.02 7.04
N ILE A 270 0.00 -15.07 6.23
CA ILE A 270 1.08 -15.26 5.26
C ILE A 270 0.46 -15.74 3.95
N ASP A 271 0.77 -15.06 2.85
CA ASP A 271 0.22 -15.36 1.53
C ASP A 271 1.32 -15.30 0.45
N GLU A 272 1.52 -16.39 -0.28
CA GLU A 272 2.35 -16.45 -1.50
C GLU A 272 1.50 -15.95 -2.68
N ILE A 273 1.50 -14.63 -2.92
CA ILE A 273 0.58 -13.97 -3.87
C ILE A 273 0.98 -14.15 -5.34
N ASP A 274 2.14 -14.72 -5.60
CA ASP A 274 2.62 -15.14 -6.92
C ASP A 274 2.25 -16.58 -7.27
N SER A 275 1.78 -17.37 -6.30
CA SER A 275 1.37 -18.75 -6.52
C SER A 275 0.00 -18.85 -7.21
N GLU A 276 -0.13 -19.79 -8.15
CA GLU A 276 -1.38 -20.09 -8.86
C GLU A 276 -2.38 -20.90 -8.01
N GLU A 277 -2.00 -21.31 -6.80
CA GLU A 277 -2.85 -22.10 -5.91
C GLU A 277 -3.80 -21.19 -5.12
N ASN A 278 -5.11 -21.46 -5.23
CA ASN A 278 -6.13 -20.78 -4.44
C ASN A 278 -5.92 -21.06 -2.94
N VAL A 279 -5.83 -20.01 -2.13
CA VAL A 279 -5.51 -20.02 -0.67
C VAL A 279 -6.57 -20.71 0.20
N CYS A 280 -7.54 -21.42 -0.37
CA CYS A 280 -8.70 -21.95 0.35
C CYS A 280 -8.58 -23.39 0.88
N SER A 281 -7.42 -24.06 0.92
CA SER A 281 -7.41 -25.50 1.30
C SER A 281 -6.66 -25.92 2.56
N ASP A 282 -5.56 -25.29 3.00
CA ASP A 282 -4.62 -26.05 3.85
C ASP A 282 -4.23 -25.47 5.22
N GLU A 283 -4.82 -24.35 5.68
CA GLU A 283 -4.49 -23.78 7.01
C GLU A 283 -5.65 -23.76 8.04
N ASP A 284 -6.80 -24.35 7.72
CA ASP A 284 -7.96 -24.40 8.64
C ASP A 284 -7.75 -25.27 9.90
N GLU A 285 -6.61 -25.97 10.01
CA GLU A 285 -6.31 -26.81 11.18
C GLU A 285 -5.61 -26.07 12.34
N GLU A 286 -4.93 -24.94 12.12
CA GLU A 286 -4.17 -24.28 13.20
C GLU A 286 -5.00 -23.25 14.00
N LEU A 287 -6.10 -22.74 13.44
CA LEU A 287 -7.05 -21.83 14.10
C LEU A 287 -8.11 -22.54 14.94
N ASN A 288 -8.28 -23.86 14.79
CA ASN A 288 -9.35 -24.66 15.42
C ASN A 288 -8.96 -25.35 16.74
N ARG A 289 -7.98 -24.84 17.51
CA ARG A 289 -7.78 -25.27 18.90
C ARG A 289 -8.58 -24.39 19.88
N PRO A 290 -9.68 -24.87 20.50
CA PRO A 290 -10.37 -24.17 21.60
C PRO A 290 -9.62 -24.40 22.93
N ASN A 291 -9.73 -23.62 24.01
CA ASN A 291 -10.37 -22.34 24.40
C ASN A 291 -9.76 -21.95 25.76
N GLU A 292 -9.66 -20.66 26.07
CA GLU A 292 -9.94 -20.11 27.42
C GLU A 292 -10.24 -18.59 27.29
N GLU A 293 -11.18 -18.14 28.11
CA GLU A 293 -12.13 -17.03 27.94
C GLU A 293 -11.53 -15.62 27.81
N GLU A 294 -12.20 -14.70 27.09
CA GLU A 294 -13.14 -13.72 27.70
C GLU A 294 -13.51 -12.55 26.75
N SER A 295 -14.83 -12.37 26.61
CA SER A 295 -15.65 -11.21 26.23
C SER A 295 -15.32 -10.29 25.03
N VAL A 296 -16.32 -10.23 24.14
CA VAL A 296 -16.47 -9.38 22.96
C VAL A 296 -16.84 -7.94 23.35
N ARG A 297 -16.23 -6.95 22.69
CA ARG A 297 -16.90 -5.71 22.29
C ARG A 297 -16.58 -5.42 20.82
N GLU A 298 -17.64 -5.30 20.04
CA GLU A 298 -17.65 -5.03 18.61
C GLU A 298 -16.98 -3.70 18.25
N SER A 299 -16.22 -3.68 17.16
CA SER A 299 -15.88 -2.44 16.46
C SER A 299 -15.76 -2.67 14.96
N ARG A 300 -16.37 -1.76 14.19
CA ARG A 300 -16.37 -1.68 12.72
C ARG A 300 -14.94 -1.58 12.16
N PRO A 301 -14.68 -2.08 10.94
CA PRO A 301 -13.42 -1.84 10.28
C PRO A 301 -13.22 -0.33 10.08
N SER A 302 -12.02 0.10 10.44
CA SER A 302 -11.57 1.48 10.32
C SER A 302 -10.14 1.43 9.80
N PRO A 303 -9.75 2.36 8.92
CA PRO A 303 -8.38 2.43 8.42
C PRO A 303 -7.34 2.42 9.56
N ALA A 304 -6.13 1.94 9.26
CA ALA A 304 -5.00 2.03 10.17
C ALA A 304 -4.75 3.52 10.51
N ASN A 305 -4.97 3.90 11.76
CA ASN A 305 -4.55 5.18 12.30
C ASN A 305 -3.54 4.91 13.41
N PRO A 306 -2.53 5.79 13.57
CA PRO A 306 -1.30 5.53 14.33
C PRO A 306 -1.50 5.23 15.82
#